data_AF-I0XCF0-F1
#
_entry.id   AF-I0XCF0-F1
#
_cell.length_a   1.000
_cell.length_b   1.000
_cell.length_c   1.000
_cell.angle_alpha   90.00
_cell.angle_beta   90.00
_cell.angle_gamma   90.00
#
_symmetry.space_group_name_H-M   'P 1'
#
loop_
_entity.id
_entity.type
_entity.pdbx_description
1 polymer ?
#
loop_
_entity_poly.entity_id
_entity_poly.type
_entity_poly.pdbx_seq_one_letter_code
_entity_poly.pdbx_strand_id
1 'polypeptide(L)'
;MQKTSFNHISDTFGKRILFLLLLIFSVCSLKLCAEDITPAQAQVARETFVAESKKYVGCPYVLGAVGPDSFDCSGLIYYVARESVGIQLPRTAKAIYSYCRIVPDKSREIGDLVFFKTNSTGNISHVGIYIGNGQFISAISDGENTGVIISSLNQTYWKGKYVATGQFLKSGTGSEEQVEEAIAQDAKAKEKHPRQVHASRSGNSITSNVIFDACTNIGWSLISPNSFMFRFRAVDIQVNARYKKWFLEPGIALGARINFSQDVFQIPILFTATMSEYVRLYAGPVISFSNAHLVTTDKSISASVFPGTIGVVFSTPSFSIKDAKVQFVQDISYSVFNNTDNAALNFLESASAGLVMFTGIRVSLPLSTFVR
;
A
#
# COMPACT_ATOMS: atom_id res chain seq x y z
N MET A 1 -31.23 -34.50 -52.73
CA MET A 1 -31.68 -33.21 -52.15
C MET A 1 -31.64 -33.31 -50.63
N GLN A 2 -31.21 -32.22 -49.99
CA GLN A 2 -31.24 -31.90 -48.55
C GLN A 2 -30.48 -32.80 -47.55
N LYS A 3 -29.41 -32.23 -46.96
CA LYS A 3 -29.05 -32.46 -45.55
C LYS A 3 -28.76 -31.13 -44.89
N THR A 4 -29.32 -31.00 -43.69
CA THR A 4 -29.68 -29.81 -42.94
C THR A 4 -28.52 -29.24 -42.11
N SER A 5 -28.46 -27.90 -42.05
CA SER A 5 -27.66 -27.11 -41.12
C SER A 5 -28.41 -26.98 -39.80
N PHE A 6 -27.88 -27.54 -38.71
CA PHE A 6 -28.32 -27.25 -37.35
C PHE A 6 -27.26 -27.77 -36.37
N ASN A 7 -26.18 -27.02 -36.13
CA ASN A 7 -25.22 -27.28 -35.03
C ASN A 7 -24.24 -26.11 -34.81
N HIS A 8 -24.74 -24.88 -34.59
CA HIS A 8 -23.84 -23.76 -34.25
C HIS A 8 -24.39 -22.78 -33.18
N ILE A 9 -25.47 -23.10 -32.47
CA ILE A 9 -26.14 -22.15 -31.55
C ILE A 9 -26.07 -22.56 -30.06
N SER A 10 -25.60 -23.77 -29.71
CA SER A 10 -25.62 -24.25 -28.31
C SER A 10 -24.42 -23.85 -27.44
N ASP A 11 -23.31 -23.36 -28.01
CA ASP A 11 -22.03 -23.25 -27.28
C ASP A 11 -21.76 -21.85 -26.66
N THR A 12 -22.52 -20.83 -27.05
CA THR A 12 -22.36 -19.45 -26.53
C THR A 12 -23.21 -19.17 -25.30
N PHE A 13 -24.33 -19.87 -25.12
CA PHE A 13 -25.26 -19.65 -24.01
C PHE A 13 -24.78 -20.28 -22.70
N GLY A 14 -24.23 -21.49 -22.76
CA GLY A 14 -23.66 -22.19 -21.58
C GLY A 14 -22.44 -21.48 -21.00
N LYS A 15 -21.56 -20.92 -21.85
CA LYS A 15 -20.37 -20.18 -21.42
C LYS A 15 -20.72 -18.86 -20.71
N ARG A 16 -21.80 -18.20 -21.10
CA ARG A 16 -22.30 -16.96 -20.45
C ARG A 16 -22.91 -17.22 -19.07
N ILE A 17 -23.65 -18.33 -18.92
CA ILE A 17 -24.24 -18.73 -17.63
C ILE A 17 -23.16 -19.18 -16.64
N LEU A 18 -22.16 -19.94 -17.10
CA LEU A 18 -21.04 -20.37 -16.26
C LEU A 18 -20.19 -19.17 -15.80
N PHE A 19 -19.99 -18.16 -16.67
CA PHE A 19 -19.30 -16.93 -16.32
C PHE A 19 -20.07 -16.08 -15.29
N LEU A 20 -21.40 -16.00 -15.42
CA LEU A 20 -22.27 -15.33 -14.44
C LEU A 20 -22.28 -16.05 -13.09
N LEU A 21 -22.31 -17.39 -13.07
CA LEU A 21 -22.29 -18.18 -11.84
C LEU A 21 -20.93 -18.07 -11.11
N LEU A 22 -19.82 -18.04 -11.83
CA LEU A 22 -18.48 -17.81 -11.25
C LEU A 22 -18.33 -16.37 -10.71
N LEU A 23 -18.93 -15.39 -11.38
CA LEU A 23 -18.94 -14.00 -10.92
C LEU A 23 -19.82 -13.83 -9.66
N ILE A 24 -20.96 -14.51 -9.59
CA ILE A 24 -21.82 -14.56 -8.39
C ILE A 24 -21.11 -15.30 -7.23
N PHE A 25 -20.38 -16.40 -7.51
CA PHE A 25 -19.61 -17.13 -6.50
C PHE A 25 -18.42 -16.31 -5.96
N SER A 26 -17.77 -15.51 -6.81
CA SER A 26 -16.73 -14.54 -6.42
C SER A 26 -17.26 -13.42 -5.54
N VAL A 27 -18.52 -13.00 -5.73
CA VAL A 27 -19.16 -11.95 -4.90
C VAL A 27 -19.72 -12.53 -3.60
N CYS A 28 -20.18 -13.79 -3.60
CA CYS A 28 -20.72 -14.45 -2.39
C CYS A 28 -19.63 -14.92 -1.41
N SER A 29 -18.42 -15.23 -1.89
CA SER A 29 -17.30 -15.69 -1.04
C SER A 29 -16.67 -14.58 -0.19
N LEU A 30 -17.06 -13.31 -0.38
CA LEU A 30 -16.51 -12.15 0.35
C LEU A 30 -17.26 -11.81 1.66
N LYS A 31 -18.33 -12.53 2.00
CA LYS A 31 -19.14 -12.23 3.21
C LYS A 31 -18.85 -13.08 4.44
N LEU A 32 -17.83 -13.94 4.44
CA LEU A 32 -17.44 -14.70 5.63
C LEU A 32 -16.08 -14.24 6.16
N CYS A 33 -16.09 -13.81 7.43
CA CYS A 33 -14.94 -13.61 8.33
C CYS A 33 -14.12 -12.31 8.17
N ALA A 34 -14.75 -11.18 8.48
CA ALA A 34 -14.07 -10.07 9.14
C ALA A 34 -14.74 -9.87 10.50
N GLU A 35 -14.11 -10.36 11.57
CA GLU A 35 -14.45 -9.97 12.92
C GLU A 35 -13.86 -8.57 13.13
N ASP A 36 -14.71 -7.55 13.20
CA ASP A 36 -14.28 -6.17 13.43
C ASP A 36 -13.67 -6.07 14.84
N ILE A 37 -12.48 -5.46 14.94
CA ILE A 37 -11.87 -5.17 16.26
C ILE A 37 -12.84 -4.28 17.03
N THR A 38 -13.38 -4.83 18.11
CA THR A 38 -14.32 -4.15 18.99
C THR A 38 -13.61 -3.00 19.72
N PRO A 39 -14.34 -1.94 20.15
CA PRO A 39 -13.75 -0.87 20.97
C PRO A 39 -13.04 -1.40 22.22
N ALA A 40 -13.55 -2.48 22.83
CA ALA A 40 -12.91 -3.15 23.96
C ALA A 40 -11.53 -3.73 23.59
N GLN A 41 -11.40 -4.40 22.45
CA GLN A 41 -10.10 -4.92 21.98
C GLN A 41 -9.15 -3.78 21.60
N ALA A 42 -9.66 -2.69 21.02
CA ALA A 42 -8.85 -1.50 20.71
C ALA A 42 -8.32 -0.82 21.99
N GLN A 43 -9.14 -0.76 23.04
CA GLN A 43 -8.74 -0.25 24.35
C GLN A 43 -7.63 -1.10 24.98
N VAL A 44 -7.75 -2.44 24.93
CA VAL A 44 -6.70 -3.36 25.42
C VAL A 44 -5.37 -3.14 24.69
N ALA A 45 -5.40 -2.93 23.36
CA ALA A 45 -4.18 -2.64 22.60
C ALA A 45 -3.51 -1.33 23.04
N ARG A 46 -4.29 -0.27 23.30
CA ARG A 46 -3.78 1.01 23.81
C ARG A 46 -3.15 0.88 25.19
N GLU A 47 -3.82 0.17 26.09
CA GLU A 47 -3.31 -0.09 27.44
C GLU A 47 -2.01 -0.90 27.39
N THR A 48 -1.95 -1.91 26.51
CA THR A 48 -0.74 -2.72 26.29
C THR A 48 0.41 -1.87 25.76
N PHE A 49 0.15 -1.00 24.78
CA PHE A 49 1.15 -0.07 24.24
C PHE A 49 1.71 0.88 25.30
N VAL A 50 0.82 1.46 26.12
CA VAL A 50 1.23 2.33 27.23
C VAL A 50 1.99 1.57 28.32
N ALA A 51 1.51 0.38 28.72
CA ALA A 51 2.16 -0.44 29.71
C ALA A 51 3.57 -0.86 29.29
N GLU A 52 3.75 -1.21 28.00
CA GLU A 52 5.06 -1.53 27.46
C GLU A 52 6.00 -0.32 27.50
N SER A 53 5.52 0.87 27.11
CA SER A 53 6.36 2.08 27.15
C SER A 53 6.88 2.43 28.55
N LYS A 54 6.11 2.11 29.60
CA LYS A 54 6.49 2.39 30.99
C LYS A 54 7.70 1.57 31.45
N LYS A 55 7.95 0.41 30.85
CA LYS A 55 9.10 -0.45 31.20
C LYS A 55 10.45 0.21 30.89
N TYR A 56 10.47 1.13 29.94
CA TYR A 56 11.69 1.80 29.47
C TYR A 56 11.93 3.14 30.14
N VAL A 57 11.08 3.58 31.08
CA VAL A 57 11.30 4.82 31.84
C VAL A 57 12.62 4.70 32.60
N GLY A 58 13.51 5.68 32.40
CA GLY A 58 14.87 5.70 32.92
C GLY A 58 15.95 5.27 31.91
N CYS A 59 15.58 4.66 30.76
CA CYS A 59 16.56 4.33 29.73
C CYS A 59 17.22 5.60 29.16
N PRO A 60 18.55 5.60 28.91
CA PRO A 60 19.27 6.77 28.42
C PRO A 60 18.83 7.19 27.01
N TYR A 61 18.95 8.50 26.75
CA TYR A 61 18.73 9.05 25.42
C TYR A 61 19.98 8.89 24.55
N VAL A 62 19.81 8.33 23.36
CA VAL A 62 20.85 8.28 22.32
C VAL A 62 20.21 8.58 20.97
N LEU A 63 20.68 9.62 20.28
CA LEU A 63 20.16 9.99 18.97
C LEU A 63 20.31 8.81 17.98
N GLY A 64 19.22 8.40 17.35
CA GLY A 64 19.21 7.27 16.42
C GLY A 64 18.98 5.90 17.08
N ALA A 65 18.98 5.79 18.41
CA ALA A 65 18.78 4.51 19.10
C ALA A 65 17.31 4.05 19.11
N VAL A 66 17.11 2.72 19.08
CA VAL A 66 15.81 2.02 18.92
C VAL A 66 15.66 0.89 19.95
N GLY A 67 16.27 1.03 21.12
CA GLY A 67 16.16 0.07 22.22
C GLY A 67 17.04 -1.17 22.11
N PRO A 68 16.93 -2.09 23.09
CA PRO A 68 16.13 -1.90 24.31
C PRO A 68 16.84 -1.02 25.36
N ASP A 69 18.15 -0.85 25.26
CA ASP A 69 18.95 -0.21 26.32
C ASP A 69 19.03 1.32 26.22
N SER A 70 18.75 1.89 25.05
CA SER A 70 18.75 3.34 24.82
C SER A 70 17.80 3.72 23.68
N PHE A 71 17.28 4.94 23.72
CA PHE A 71 16.27 5.39 22.76
C PHE A 71 16.47 6.85 22.34
N ASP A 72 16.12 7.19 21.10
CA ASP A 72 15.64 8.55 20.79
C ASP A 72 14.12 8.63 20.88
N CYS A 73 13.56 9.85 20.78
CA CYS A 73 12.13 10.07 20.96
C CYS A 73 11.27 9.22 20.03
N SER A 74 11.61 9.14 18.74
CA SER A 74 10.92 8.32 17.76
C SER A 74 11.28 6.84 17.80
N GLY A 75 12.48 6.50 18.24
CA GLY A 75 12.97 5.14 18.41
C GLY A 75 12.24 4.42 19.54
N LEU A 76 11.91 5.13 20.62
CA LEU A 76 11.03 4.63 21.67
C LEU A 76 9.65 4.23 21.11
N ILE A 77 9.00 5.12 20.35
CA ILE A 77 7.67 4.84 19.78
C ILE A 77 7.74 3.66 18.81
N TYR A 78 8.73 3.68 17.91
CA TYR A 78 8.97 2.64 16.93
C TYR A 78 9.13 1.27 17.58
N TYR A 79 9.96 1.18 18.62
CA TYR A 79 10.24 -0.06 19.32
C TYR A 79 9.02 -0.55 20.09
N VAL A 80 8.42 0.30 20.93
CA VAL A 80 7.26 -0.07 21.75
C VAL A 80 6.09 -0.50 20.87
N ALA A 81 5.82 0.19 19.76
CA ALA A 81 4.72 -0.16 18.86
C ALA A 81 4.93 -1.53 18.20
N ARG A 82 6.18 -1.85 17.83
CA ARG A 82 6.54 -3.14 17.26
C ARG A 82 6.40 -4.27 18.28
N GLU A 83 6.94 -4.09 19.49
CA GLU A 83 6.98 -5.16 20.50
C GLU A 83 5.63 -5.41 21.18
N SER A 84 4.81 -4.36 21.42
CA SER A 84 3.56 -4.51 22.18
C SER A 84 2.32 -4.76 21.34
N VAL A 85 2.21 -4.12 20.18
CA VAL A 85 0.99 -4.13 19.34
C VAL A 85 1.28 -4.58 17.92
N GLY A 86 2.50 -4.98 17.60
CA GLY A 86 2.88 -5.54 16.30
C GLY A 86 2.82 -4.54 15.14
N ILE A 87 2.81 -3.23 15.41
CA ILE A 87 2.69 -2.18 14.38
C ILE A 87 4.06 -1.59 14.06
N GLN A 88 4.45 -1.69 12.80
CA GLN A 88 5.69 -1.12 12.31
C GLN A 88 5.51 0.36 11.91
N LEU A 89 5.89 1.28 12.81
CA LEU A 89 5.84 2.72 12.52
C LEU A 89 7.07 3.20 11.73
N PRO A 90 6.98 4.35 11.04
CA PRO A 90 8.15 5.01 10.45
C PRO A 90 9.19 5.41 11.51
N ARG A 91 10.46 5.54 11.12
CA ARG A 91 11.55 5.73 12.08
C ARG A 91 11.66 7.15 12.67
N THR A 92 11.18 8.19 11.98
CA THR A 92 11.40 9.59 12.39
C THR A 92 10.13 10.23 12.93
N ALA A 93 10.24 11.14 13.90
CA ALA A 93 9.08 11.85 14.48
C ALA A 93 8.20 12.53 13.40
N LYS A 94 8.83 13.12 12.37
CA LYS A 94 8.12 13.73 11.23
C LYS A 94 7.34 12.70 10.41
N ALA A 95 7.94 11.54 10.12
CA ALA A 95 7.26 10.50 9.35
C ALA A 95 6.15 9.82 10.17
N ILE A 96 6.34 9.63 11.48
CA ILE A 96 5.30 9.14 12.40
C ILE A 96 4.12 10.14 12.44
N TYR A 97 4.41 11.45 12.50
CA TYR A 97 3.38 12.48 12.43
C TYR A 97 2.55 12.38 11.13
N SER A 98 3.20 12.19 9.99
CA SER A 98 2.51 11.99 8.70
C SER A 98 1.76 10.67 8.58
N TYR A 99 2.10 9.66 9.39
CA TYR A 99 1.42 8.36 9.43
C TYR A 99 0.14 8.40 10.28
N CYS A 100 0.11 9.22 11.33
CA CYS A 100 -1.00 9.26 12.28
C CYS A 100 -2.21 10.05 11.75
N ARG A 101 -3.42 9.66 12.16
CA ARG A 101 -4.63 10.49 12.04
C ARG A 101 -4.57 11.58 13.11
N ILE A 102 -4.51 12.85 12.71
CA ILE A 102 -4.53 13.96 13.68
C ILE A 102 -5.93 14.10 14.29
N VAL A 103 -5.99 14.18 15.62
CA VAL A 103 -7.24 14.26 16.38
C VAL A 103 -7.26 15.53 17.24
N PRO A 104 -8.45 16.10 17.51
CA PRO A 104 -8.59 17.19 18.46
C PRO A 104 -8.05 16.82 19.86
N ASP A 105 -7.48 17.78 20.55
CA ASP A 105 -6.95 17.59 21.91
C ASP A 105 -7.99 17.05 22.90
N LYS A 106 -9.27 17.36 22.68
CA LYS A 106 -10.40 16.90 23.50
C LYS A 106 -10.73 15.41 23.31
N SER A 107 -10.39 14.83 22.16
CA SER A 107 -10.59 13.41 21.85
C SER A 107 -9.31 12.59 22.04
N ARG A 108 -8.31 13.15 22.72
CA ARG A 108 -7.04 12.47 22.98
C ARG A 108 -7.27 11.31 23.95
N GLU A 109 -6.84 10.13 23.55
CA GLU A 109 -6.90 8.90 24.32
C GLU A 109 -5.50 8.43 24.72
N ILE A 110 -5.43 7.61 25.77
CA ILE A 110 -4.18 6.93 26.13
C ILE A 110 -3.66 6.13 24.93
N GLY A 111 -2.34 6.13 24.75
CA GLY A 111 -1.69 5.51 23.60
C GLY A 111 -1.66 6.37 22.33
N ASP A 112 -2.36 7.51 22.28
CA ASP A 112 -2.15 8.49 21.21
C ASP A 112 -0.75 9.11 21.33
N LEU A 113 -0.25 9.67 20.23
CA LEU A 113 1.05 10.31 20.17
C LEU A 113 0.92 11.84 20.23
N VAL A 114 1.76 12.49 21.02
CA VAL A 114 1.84 13.95 21.13
C VAL A 114 3.10 14.45 20.43
N PHE A 115 2.95 15.48 19.60
CA PHE A 115 4.02 15.98 18.72
C PHE A 115 4.42 17.41 19.07
N PHE A 116 5.72 17.70 18.97
CA PHE A 116 6.29 18.98 19.36
C PHE A 116 7.31 19.52 18.35
N LYS A 117 7.51 20.84 18.39
CA LYS A 117 8.56 21.60 17.68
C LYS A 117 9.63 22.06 18.66
N THR A 118 10.58 21.19 18.99
CA THR A 118 11.65 21.49 19.95
C THR A 118 12.86 22.17 19.31
N ASN A 119 13.08 21.97 18.00
CA ASN A 119 14.19 22.58 17.27
C ASN A 119 13.82 23.90 16.55
N SER A 120 14.83 24.65 16.11
CA SER A 120 14.69 25.94 15.41
C SER A 120 14.21 25.84 13.96
N THR A 121 14.09 24.63 13.40
CA THR A 121 13.69 24.42 12.00
C THR A 121 12.19 24.64 11.75
N GLY A 122 11.39 24.78 12.81
CA GLY A 122 9.93 24.96 12.73
C GLY A 122 9.15 23.69 12.34
N ASN A 123 9.83 22.56 12.16
CA ASN A 123 9.26 21.25 11.82
C ASN A 123 9.05 20.38 13.08
N ILE A 124 8.16 19.38 12.97
CA ILE A 124 8.00 18.35 14.00
C ILE A 124 9.37 17.70 14.25
N SER A 125 9.82 17.80 15.50
CA SER A 125 11.16 17.40 15.92
C SER A 125 11.16 16.49 17.15
N HIS A 126 10.01 16.35 17.82
CA HIS A 126 9.86 15.48 18.98
C HIS A 126 8.49 14.82 19.01
N VAL A 127 8.43 13.64 19.62
CA VAL A 127 7.22 12.83 19.78
C VAL A 127 7.23 12.14 21.14
N GLY A 128 6.04 11.95 21.72
CA GLY A 128 5.83 11.18 22.95
C GLY A 128 4.52 10.40 22.94
N ILE A 129 4.40 9.42 23.84
CA ILE A 129 3.21 8.58 24.04
C ILE A 129 2.35 9.20 25.12
N TYR A 130 1.13 9.58 24.81
CA TYR A 130 0.18 10.09 25.80
C TYR A 130 -0.28 8.97 26.73
N ILE A 131 -0.20 9.21 28.03
CA ILE A 131 -0.53 8.21 29.06
C ILE A 131 -1.71 8.61 29.95
N GLY A 132 -2.46 9.65 29.55
CA GLY A 132 -3.60 10.18 30.29
C GLY A 132 -3.23 11.38 31.18
N ASN A 133 -4.24 12.07 31.72
CA ASN A 133 -4.09 13.16 32.69
C ASN A 133 -3.12 14.29 32.25
N GLY A 134 -3.02 14.58 30.95
CA GLY A 134 -2.08 15.58 30.44
C GLY A 134 -0.61 15.13 30.47
N GLN A 135 -0.33 13.85 30.74
CA GLN A 135 1.03 13.31 30.83
C GLN A 135 1.40 12.50 29.59
N PHE A 136 2.69 12.43 29.30
CA PHE A 136 3.23 11.64 28.20
C PHE A 136 4.62 11.10 28.50
N ILE A 137 4.99 9.98 27.89
CA ILE A 137 6.32 9.38 27.95
C ILE A 137 7.10 9.75 26.69
N SER A 138 8.33 10.22 26.82
CA SER A 138 9.23 10.41 25.68
C SER A 138 10.70 10.31 26.10
N ALA A 139 11.58 10.00 25.15
CA ALA A 139 13.03 10.07 25.37
C ALA A 139 13.55 11.47 25.03
N ILE A 140 14.15 12.16 26.00
CA ILE A 140 14.65 13.54 25.84
C ILE A 140 16.16 13.64 26.03
N SER A 141 16.80 14.51 25.25
CA SER A 141 18.26 14.65 25.20
C SER A 141 18.83 15.65 26.22
N ASP A 142 18.00 16.53 26.76
CA ASP A 142 18.44 17.70 27.53
C ASP A 142 17.37 18.14 28.55
N GLY A 143 17.79 18.87 29.58
CA GLY A 143 16.97 19.28 30.73
C GLY A 143 17.41 18.67 32.06
N GLU A 144 16.66 18.94 33.13
CA GLU A 144 16.98 18.47 34.48
C GLU A 144 16.96 16.94 34.63
N ASN A 145 16.16 16.26 33.82
CA ASN A 145 16.10 14.80 33.74
C ASN A 145 16.19 14.40 32.27
N THR A 146 17.14 13.54 31.90
CA THR A 146 17.32 13.08 30.51
C THR A 146 16.99 11.59 30.37
N GLY A 147 16.87 11.11 29.13
CA GLY A 147 16.42 9.75 28.85
C GLY A 147 14.91 9.65 28.70
N VAL A 148 14.38 8.42 28.80
CA VAL A 148 12.95 8.15 28.75
C VAL A 148 12.30 8.57 30.06
N ILE A 149 11.47 9.61 30.01
CA ILE A 149 10.82 10.17 31.20
C ILE A 149 9.33 10.41 30.96
N ILE A 150 8.60 10.59 32.06
CA ILE A 150 7.23 11.11 32.05
C ILE A 150 7.29 12.64 32.16
N SER A 151 6.63 13.32 31.23
CA SER A 151 6.48 14.78 31.20
C SER A 151 5.01 15.18 31.18
N SER A 152 4.73 16.45 31.50
CA SER A 152 3.38 17.01 31.47
C SER A 152 3.22 18.01 30.33
N LEU A 153 2.12 17.90 29.58
CA LEU A 153 1.71 18.88 28.57
C LEU A 153 1.41 20.27 29.18
N ASN A 154 1.15 20.32 30.48
CA ASN A 154 0.91 21.57 31.20
C ASN A 154 2.20 22.28 31.62
N GLN A 155 3.35 21.62 31.51
CA GLN A 155 4.65 22.24 31.80
C GLN A 155 4.95 23.33 30.76
N THR A 156 5.42 24.50 31.20
CA THR A 156 5.63 25.69 30.35
C THR A 156 6.41 25.38 29.07
N TYR A 157 7.48 24.59 29.17
CA TYR A 157 8.29 24.18 28.02
C TYR A 157 7.45 23.40 27.00
N TRP A 158 6.82 22.30 27.41
CA TRP A 158 6.05 21.44 26.51
C TRP A 158 4.81 22.13 25.95
N LYS A 159 4.13 22.93 26.78
CA LYS A 159 2.96 23.70 26.37
C LYS A 159 3.28 24.66 25.22
N GLY A 160 4.44 25.32 25.26
CA GLY A 160 4.88 26.23 24.20
C GLY A 160 5.40 25.54 22.94
N LYS A 161 5.74 24.24 23.01
CA LYS A 161 6.25 23.47 21.87
C LYS A 161 5.23 22.49 21.27
N TYR A 162 4.12 22.26 21.96
CA TYR A 162 3.08 21.34 21.54
C TYR A 162 2.45 21.78 20.21
N VAL A 163 2.22 20.81 19.32
CA VAL A 163 1.64 21.05 18.01
C VAL A 163 0.31 20.34 17.84
N ALA A 164 0.29 19.03 18.08
CA ALA A 164 -0.85 18.19 17.74
C ALA A 164 -0.80 16.83 18.44
N THR A 165 -1.94 16.16 18.44
CA THR A 165 -2.12 14.77 18.84
C THR A 165 -2.41 13.93 17.61
N GLY A 166 -1.72 12.81 17.45
CA GLY A 166 -1.95 11.85 16.37
C GLY A 166 -2.31 10.47 16.92
N GLN A 167 -3.30 9.86 16.29
CA GLN A 167 -3.83 8.56 16.62
C GLN A 167 -3.43 7.56 15.53
N PHE A 168 -2.80 6.45 15.93
CA PHE A 168 -2.45 5.33 15.03
C PHE A 168 -3.14 4.01 15.41
N LEU A 169 -3.62 3.90 16.66
CA LEU A 169 -4.47 2.81 17.15
C LEU A 169 -5.95 3.19 16.99
N LYS A 170 -6.83 2.19 16.84
CA LYS A 170 -8.29 2.42 16.81
C LYS A 170 -8.75 3.01 18.15
N SER A 171 -9.75 3.89 18.16
CA SER A 171 -10.29 4.47 19.39
C SER A 171 -10.91 3.37 20.27
N GLY A 172 -10.58 3.40 21.57
CA GLY A 172 -11.15 2.49 22.57
C GLY A 172 -12.54 2.94 23.05
N THR A 173 -12.86 4.23 22.87
CA THR A 173 -14.16 4.81 23.16
C THR A 173 -15.03 4.74 21.91
N GLY A 174 -16.08 3.92 21.91
CA GLY A 174 -16.96 3.67 20.74
C GLY A 174 -17.81 4.87 20.26
N SER A 175 -17.28 6.08 20.30
CA SER A 175 -17.96 7.35 20.03
C SER A 175 -17.36 8.06 18.80
N GLU A 176 -17.29 7.38 17.65
CA GLU A 176 -16.87 8.01 16.39
C GLU A 176 -17.79 9.19 16.02
N GLU A 177 -19.08 9.14 16.37
CA GLU A 177 -20.08 10.20 16.12
C GLU A 177 -19.82 11.52 16.88
N GLN A 178 -19.35 11.46 18.13
CA GLN A 178 -19.12 12.67 18.95
C GLN A 178 -17.78 13.34 18.62
N VAL A 179 -16.82 12.58 18.11
CA VAL A 179 -15.50 13.08 17.69
C VAL A 179 -15.63 13.81 16.34
N GLU A 180 -16.46 13.33 15.42
CA GLU A 180 -16.74 14.00 14.14
C GLU A 180 -17.42 15.36 14.30
N GLU A 181 -18.34 15.48 15.28
CA GLU A 181 -18.97 16.75 15.65
C GLU A 181 -17.99 17.76 16.26
N ALA A 182 -17.06 17.29 17.10
CA ALA A 182 -16.00 18.13 17.68
C ALA A 182 -14.98 18.58 16.62
N ILE A 183 -14.64 17.72 15.66
CA ILE A 183 -13.79 18.04 14.49
C ILE A 183 -14.47 19.09 13.61
N ALA A 184 -15.79 18.97 13.39
CA ALA A 184 -16.57 19.93 12.61
C ALA A 184 -16.70 21.31 13.29
N GLN A 185 -16.65 21.37 14.61
CA GLN A 185 -16.73 22.63 15.38
C GLN A 185 -15.39 23.37 15.43
N ASP A 186 -14.25 22.67 15.58
CA ASP A 186 -12.92 23.30 15.57
C ASP A 186 -12.50 23.77 14.17
N ALA A 187 -12.90 23.03 13.12
CA ALA A 187 -12.70 23.42 11.72
C ALA A 187 -13.47 24.71 11.35
N LYS A 188 -14.63 24.96 11.96
CA LYS A 188 -15.43 26.19 11.74
C LYS A 188 -14.79 27.45 12.32
N ALA A 189 -13.87 27.34 13.28
CA ALA A 189 -13.21 28.49 13.90
C ALA A 189 -12.03 29.05 13.09
N LYS A 190 -11.53 28.32 12.08
CA LYS A 190 -10.25 28.65 11.42
C LYS A 190 -10.29 29.09 9.95
N GLU A 191 -11.39 29.01 9.20
CA GLU A 191 -11.37 29.48 7.80
C GLU A 191 -12.61 30.30 7.38
N LYS A 192 -12.34 31.58 7.06
CA LYS A 192 -13.19 32.50 6.33
C LYS A 192 -13.10 32.16 4.83
N HIS A 193 -14.28 31.99 4.21
CA HIS A 193 -14.59 32.01 2.77
C HIS A 193 -14.49 30.68 1.97
N PRO A 194 -15.51 30.32 1.14
CA PRO A 194 -15.92 28.93 0.97
C PRO A 194 -15.75 28.37 -0.46
N ARG A 195 -15.66 27.04 -0.58
CA ARG A 195 -16.32 26.29 -1.67
C ARG A 195 -16.82 24.95 -1.16
N GLN A 196 -18.15 24.85 -1.09
CA GLN A 196 -18.91 23.64 -0.82
C GLN A 196 -18.84 22.69 -2.03
N VAL A 197 -18.70 21.37 -1.77
CA VAL A 197 -19.58 20.34 -2.34
C VAL A 197 -19.79 19.24 -1.30
N HIS A 198 -21.07 19.04 -1.00
CA HIS A 198 -21.84 18.00 -0.30
C HIS A 198 -21.18 16.77 0.37
N ALA A 199 -21.69 16.50 1.57
CA ALA A 199 -21.58 15.26 2.33
C ALA A 199 -22.33 14.10 1.67
N SER A 200 -21.79 12.88 1.80
CA SER A 200 -22.53 11.63 1.59
C SER A 200 -22.10 10.57 2.62
N ARG A 201 -23.04 10.32 3.54
CA ARG A 201 -23.50 9.04 4.11
C ARG A 201 -22.50 7.92 4.45
N SER A 202 -22.40 7.71 5.77
CA SER A 202 -21.99 6.53 6.54
C SER A 202 -22.44 5.18 5.93
N GLY A 203 -21.50 4.22 5.91
CA GLY A 203 -21.70 2.82 5.57
C GLY A 203 -20.39 2.03 5.54
N ASN A 204 -19.98 1.46 6.68
CA ASN A 204 -18.80 0.59 6.81
C ASN A 204 -18.89 -0.59 5.82
N SER A 205 -17.93 -0.72 4.92
CA SER A 205 -17.93 -1.71 3.86
C SER A 205 -16.52 -2.24 3.63
N ILE A 206 -16.41 -3.52 3.22
CA ILE A 206 -15.21 -4.30 2.84
C ILE A 206 -14.24 -3.56 1.88
N THR A 207 -14.69 -2.42 1.35
CA THR A 207 -14.00 -1.48 0.47
C THR A 207 -12.80 -0.76 1.10
N SER A 208 -12.57 -0.82 2.42
CA SER A 208 -11.38 -0.20 3.03
C SER A 208 -10.11 -1.05 2.89
N ASN A 209 -10.24 -2.38 2.84
CA ASN A 209 -9.11 -3.32 2.79
C ASN A 209 -8.73 -3.71 1.36
N VAL A 210 -9.54 -3.33 0.38
CA VAL A 210 -9.22 -3.50 -1.04
C VAL A 210 -8.52 -2.23 -1.52
N ILE A 211 -7.29 -2.38 -2.01
CA ILE A 211 -6.52 -1.30 -2.60
C ILE A 211 -6.47 -1.52 -4.11
N PHE A 212 -6.84 -0.49 -4.87
CA PHE A 212 -6.67 -0.45 -6.31
C PHE A 212 -5.35 0.25 -6.64
N ASP A 213 -4.55 -0.41 -7.46
CA ASP A 213 -3.38 0.18 -8.09
C ASP A 213 -3.63 0.36 -9.58
N ALA A 214 -3.23 1.49 -10.12
CA ALA A 214 -3.01 1.68 -11.54
C ALA A 214 -1.52 1.94 -11.75
N CYS A 215 -0.88 1.17 -12.63
CA CYS A 215 0.52 1.36 -13.02
C CYS A 215 0.57 1.72 -14.50
N THR A 216 1.42 2.68 -14.83
CA THR A 216 1.81 2.99 -16.20
C THR A 216 3.32 2.88 -16.31
N ASN A 217 3.79 2.02 -17.21
CA ASN A 217 5.20 1.65 -17.31
C ASN A 217 5.71 1.69 -18.74
N ILE A 218 6.99 2.03 -18.86
CA ILE A 218 7.77 1.97 -20.09
C ILE A 218 8.72 0.78 -20.00
N GLY A 219 8.59 -0.15 -20.94
CA GLY A 219 9.40 -1.35 -21.06
C GLY A 219 10.64 -1.10 -21.91
N TRP A 220 11.78 -1.58 -21.43
CA TRP A 220 13.08 -1.51 -22.08
C TRP A 220 13.86 -2.81 -21.85
N SER A 221 14.86 -3.05 -22.68
CA SER A 221 15.79 -4.16 -22.53
C SER A 221 17.20 -3.76 -22.94
N LEU A 222 18.18 -4.42 -22.35
CA LEU A 222 19.59 -4.32 -22.74
C LEU A 222 20.05 -5.52 -23.56
N ILE A 223 19.29 -6.61 -23.57
CA ILE A 223 19.67 -7.88 -24.18
C ILE A 223 19.06 -7.97 -25.58
N SER A 224 19.91 -8.12 -26.59
CA SER A 224 19.52 -8.53 -27.94
C SER A 224 20.41 -9.69 -28.39
N PRO A 225 19.97 -10.53 -29.35
CA PRO A 225 20.75 -11.70 -29.79
C PRO A 225 22.19 -11.36 -30.23
N ASN A 226 22.37 -10.16 -30.80
CA ASN A 226 23.64 -9.75 -31.42
C ASN A 226 24.31 -8.52 -30.77
N SER A 227 23.73 -7.91 -29.72
CA SER A 227 24.31 -6.71 -29.09
C SER A 227 23.73 -6.43 -27.69
N PHE A 228 24.52 -5.78 -26.82
CA PHE A 228 24.05 -5.25 -25.54
C PHE A 228 23.84 -3.73 -25.66
N MET A 229 22.61 -3.30 -25.92
CA MET A 229 22.27 -1.89 -26.08
C MET A 229 20.90 -1.59 -25.51
N PHE A 230 20.74 -0.40 -24.92
CA PHE A 230 19.46 0.09 -24.45
C PHE A 230 18.46 0.20 -25.59
N ARG A 231 17.30 -0.44 -25.42
CA ARG A 231 16.21 -0.40 -26.39
C ARG A 231 14.88 -0.25 -25.68
N PHE A 232 14.11 0.74 -26.14
CA PHE A 232 12.69 0.82 -25.81
C PHE A 232 11.95 -0.33 -26.48
N ARG A 233 11.06 -1.00 -25.74
CA ARG A 233 10.39 -2.23 -26.19
C ARG A 233 8.89 -2.20 -26.07
N ALA A 234 8.38 -1.63 -24.99
CA ALA A 234 6.97 -1.77 -24.67
C ALA A 234 6.41 -0.60 -23.89
N VAL A 235 5.09 -0.46 -23.94
CA VAL A 235 4.30 0.30 -22.96
C VAL A 235 3.36 -0.67 -22.29
N ASP A 236 3.22 -0.55 -20.99
CA ASP A 236 2.45 -1.46 -20.16
C ASP A 236 1.60 -0.66 -19.17
N ILE A 237 0.30 -0.96 -19.16
CA ILE A 237 -0.66 -0.39 -18.22
C ILE A 237 -1.26 -1.55 -17.45
N GLN A 238 -1.24 -1.49 -16.13
CA GLN A 238 -1.77 -2.54 -15.27
C GLN A 238 -2.70 -1.96 -14.21
N VAL A 239 -3.85 -2.58 -14.01
CA VAL A 239 -4.72 -2.33 -12.87
C VAL A 239 -4.69 -3.55 -11.95
N ASN A 240 -4.52 -3.33 -10.65
CA ASN A 240 -4.42 -4.41 -9.67
C ASN A 240 -5.32 -4.12 -8.48
N ALA A 241 -6.14 -5.10 -8.10
CA ALA A 241 -6.90 -5.08 -6.85
C ALA A 241 -6.21 -6.01 -5.88
N ARG A 242 -5.76 -5.50 -4.73
CA ARG A 242 -5.13 -6.31 -3.68
C ARG A 242 -5.87 -6.19 -2.36
N TYR A 243 -5.79 -7.25 -1.56
CA TYR A 243 -6.43 -7.34 -0.26
C TYR A 243 -5.41 -7.22 0.86
N LYS A 244 -5.47 -6.11 1.60
CA LYS A 244 -4.52 -5.74 2.64
C LYS A 244 -4.99 -6.23 4.02
N LYS A 245 -4.81 -7.52 4.29
CA LYS A 245 -5.13 -8.14 5.60
C LYS A 245 -3.99 -8.97 6.19
N TRP A 246 -3.18 -9.59 5.35
CA TRP A 246 -2.11 -10.50 5.77
C TRP A 246 -0.73 -9.93 5.46
N PHE A 247 0.32 -10.53 6.06
CA PHE A 247 1.72 -10.23 5.74
C PHE A 247 2.03 -10.35 4.23
N LEU A 248 1.36 -11.27 3.56
CA LEU A 248 1.32 -11.36 2.11
C LEU A 248 -0.04 -10.85 1.64
N GLU A 249 -0.07 -9.72 0.94
CA GLU A 249 -1.31 -9.14 0.41
C GLU A 249 -1.58 -9.75 -0.99
N PRO A 250 -2.50 -10.73 -1.12
CA PRO A 250 -2.82 -11.30 -2.42
C PRO A 250 -3.63 -10.30 -3.25
N GLY A 251 -3.50 -10.39 -4.55
CA GLY A 251 -4.25 -9.57 -5.48
C GLY A 251 -4.41 -10.23 -6.84
N ILE A 252 -5.24 -9.57 -7.65
CA ILE A 252 -5.43 -9.89 -9.06
C ILE A 252 -5.21 -8.63 -9.87
N ALA A 253 -4.44 -8.75 -10.95
CA ALA A 253 -4.21 -7.68 -11.88
C ALA A 253 -4.65 -8.05 -13.29
N LEU A 254 -5.07 -7.02 -14.02
CA LEU A 254 -5.32 -7.06 -15.45
C LEU A 254 -4.46 -5.98 -16.09
N GLY A 255 -3.78 -6.32 -17.16
CA GLY A 255 -2.96 -5.35 -17.90
C GLY A 255 -3.28 -5.28 -19.38
N ALA A 256 -2.75 -4.24 -20.01
CA ALA A 256 -2.67 -4.06 -21.44
C ALA A 256 -1.21 -3.67 -21.76
N ARG A 257 -0.54 -4.52 -22.52
CA ARG A 257 0.87 -4.38 -22.87
C ARG A 257 1.03 -4.36 -24.39
N ILE A 258 1.67 -3.32 -24.90
CA ILE A 258 1.98 -3.16 -26.32
C ILE A 258 3.49 -3.34 -26.46
N ASN A 259 3.92 -4.40 -27.13
CA ASN A 259 5.33 -4.65 -27.43
C ASN A 259 5.63 -4.20 -28.87
N PHE A 260 6.21 -3.02 -29.03
CA PHE A 260 6.52 -2.45 -30.34
C PHE A 260 7.58 -3.24 -31.10
N SER A 261 8.54 -3.83 -30.39
CA SER A 261 9.64 -4.57 -31.01
C SER A 261 9.24 -5.93 -31.59
N GLN A 262 8.09 -6.47 -31.15
CA GLN A 262 7.59 -7.80 -31.57
C GLN A 262 6.25 -7.70 -32.31
N ASP A 263 5.68 -6.49 -32.39
CA ASP A 263 4.35 -6.20 -32.92
C ASP A 263 3.23 -7.05 -32.27
N VAL A 264 3.30 -7.17 -30.94
CA VAL A 264 2.36 -7.97 -30.14
C VAL A 264 1.62 -7.11 -29.14
N PHE A 265 0.30 -7.25 -29.15
CA PHE A 265 -0.55 -6.76 -28.07
C PHE A 265 -0.87 -7.88 -27.08
N GLN A 266 -0.72 -7.63 -25.79
CA GLN A 266 -0.85 -8.61 -24.74
C GLN A 266 -1.81 -8.13 -23.64
N ILE A 267 -2.66 -9.03 -23.15
CA ILE A 267 -3.53 -8.83 -22.00
C ILE A 267 -3.09 -9.83 -20.91
N PRO A 268 -2.15 -9.45 -20.01
CA PRO A 268 -1.80 -10.26 -18.87
C PRO A 268 -2.92 -10.29 -17.83
N ILE A 269 -3.26 -11.48 -17.34
CA ILE A 269 -4.09 -11.70 -16.15
C ILE A 269 -3.15 -12.24 -15.08
N LEU A 270 -2.93 -11.48 -14.01
CA LEU A 270 -1.86 -11.75 -13.05
C LEU A 270 -2.43 -12.04 -11.69
N PHE A 271 -1.93 -13.10 -11.06
CA PHE A 271 -2.07 -13.31 -9.62
C PHE A 271 -0.88 -12.64 -8.95
N THR A 272 -1.16 -11.71 -8.04
CA THR A 272 -0.13 -10.91 -7.39
C THR A 272 -0.04 -11.26 -5.91
N ALA A 273 1.17 -11.17 -5.37
CA ALA A 273 1.45 -11.38 -3.97
C ALA A 273 2.38 -10.26 -3.51
N THR A 274 1.84 -9.30 -2.77
CA THR A 274 2.60 -8.13 -2.29
C THR A 274 3.10 -8.42 -0.88
N MET A 275 4.43 -8.55 -0.74
CA MET A 275 5.06 -8.89 0.55
C MET A 275 5.29 -7.65 1.42
N SER A 276 5.49 -6.50 0.77
CA SER A 276 5.64 -5.19 1.42
C SER A 276 5.21 -4.10 0.44
N GLU A 277 5.07 -2.86 0.89
CA GLU A 277 4.82 -1.72 -0.01
C GLU A 277 5.95 -1.50 -1.05
N TYR A 278 7.08 -2.23 -0.94
CA TYR A 278 8.24 -2.14 -1.82
C TYR A 278 8.38 -3.31 -2.79
N VAL A 279 7.85 -4.50 -2.48
CA VAL A 279 8.10 -5.72 -3.28
C VAL A 279 6.80 -6.47 -3.54
N ARG A 280 6.53 -6.71 -4.82
CA ARG A 280 5.40 -7.51 -5.31
C ARG A 280 5.89 -8.57 -6.28
N LEU A 281 5.47 -9.80 -6.05
CA LEU A 281 5.62 -10.89 -7.02
C LEU A 281 4.32 -11.05 -7.80
N TYR A 282 4.42 -11.47 -9.05
CA TYR A 282 3.26 -11.84 -9.83
C TYR A 282 3.56 -12.98 -10.79
N ALA A 283 2.53 -13.78 -11.07
CA ALA A 283 2.56 -14.76 -12.13
C ALA A 283 1.15 -14.93 -12.72
N GLY A 284 1.07 -15.30 -13.99
CA GLY A 284 -0.22 -15.59 -14.59
C GLY A 284 -0.17 -15.74 -16.10
N PRO A 285 -1.32 -16.06 -16.71
CA PRO A 285 -1.40 -16.21 -18.16
C PRO A 285 -1.42 -14.86 -18.89
N VAL A 286 -0.92 -14.87 -20.14
CA VAL A 286 -0.92 -13.70 -21.02
C VAL A 286 -1.67 -13.99 -22.32
N ILE A 287 -2.79 -13.31 -22.55
CA ILE A 287 -3.50 -13.45 -23.82
C ILE A 287 -2.79 -12.56 -24.85
N SER A 288 -2.22 -13.17 -25.90
CA SER A 288 -1.51 -12.43 -26.94
C SER A 288 -2.35 -12.34 -28.22
N PHE A 289 -2.34 -11.16 -28.83
CA PHE A 289 -3.01 -10.85 -30.08
C PHE A 289 -1.94 -10.39 -31.07
N SER A 290 -2.02 -10.89 -32.31
CA SER A 290 -0.99 -10.80 -33.37
C SER A 290 0.01 -11.97 -33.40
N ASN A 291 0.59 -12.21 -34.58
CA ASN A 291 1.70 -13.14 -34.79
C ASN A 291 2.97 -12.46 -34.25
N ALA A 292 3.49 -12.95 -33.13
CA ALA A 292 4.68 -12.40 -32.52
C ALA A 292 5.90 -12.63 -33.41
N HIS A 293 6.77 -11.63 -33.53
CA HIS A 293 8.08 -11.77 -34.20
C HIS A 293 9.21 -11.74 -33.19
N LEU A 294 10.28 -12.50 -33.46
CA LEU A 294 11.48 -12.46 -32.65
C LEU A 294 12.20 -11.11 -32.85
N VAL A 295 12.67 -10.52 -31.77
CA VAL A 295 13.32 -9.20 -31.76
C VAL A 295 14.52 -9.24 -32.70
N THR A 296 14.55 -8.34 -33.69
CA THR A 296 15.62 -8.19 -34.71
C THR A 296 15.70 -9.26 -35.82
N THR A 297 14.69 -10.11 -35.99
CA THR A 297 14.64 -11.09 -37.10
C THR A 297 13.21 -11.24 -37.65
N ASP A 298 13.04 -11.57 -38.93
CA ASP A 298 11.73 -11.85 -39.55
C ASP A 298 11.10 -13.19 -39.09
N LYS A 299 11.73 -13.90 -38.15
CA LYS A 299 11.27 -15.19 -37.64
C LYS A 299 10.02 -15.00 -36.78
N SER A 300 8.89 -15.53 -37.24
CA SER A 300 7.65 -15.63 -36.44
C SER A 300 7.86 -16.57 -35.24
N ILE A 301 7.29 -16.21 -34.09
CA ILE A 301 7.26 -17.00 -32.86
C ILE A 301 5.80 -17.20 -32.43
N SER A 302 5.49 -18.37 -31.88
CA SER A 302 4.15 -18.66 -31.39
C SER A 302 4.02 -18.10 -29.97
N ALA A 303 3.17 -17.10 -29.82
CA ALA A 303 2.62 -16.80 -28.50
C ALA A 303 1.60 -17.91 -28.22
N SER A 304 1.99 -18.89 -27.40
CA SER A 304 1.05 -19.91 -26.92
C SER A 304 -0.22 -19.23 -26.38
N VAL A 305 -1.38 -19.87 -26.46
CA VAL A 305 -2.64 -19.26 -25.96
C VAL A 305 -2.59 -19.01 -24.44
N PHE A 306 -1.61 -19.60 -23.74
CA PHE A 306 -1.30 -19.38 -22.33
C PHE A 306 0.22 -19.33 -22.07
N PRO A 307 0.96 -18.32 -22.54
CA PRO A 307 2.32 -18.11 -22.10
C PRO A 307 2.26 -17.60 -20.65
N GLY A 308 2.84 -18.36 -19.72
CA GLY A 308 3.02 -17.88 -18.37
C GLY A 308 3.94 -16.65 -18.38
N THR A 309 3.53 -15.58 -17.70
CA THR A 309 4.46 -14.53 -17.28
C THR A 309 4.72 -14.66 -15.80
N ILE A 310 5.94 -14.33 -15.41
CA ILE A 310 6.35 -14.18 -14.02
C ILE A 310 7.15 -12.89 -13.91
N GLY A 311 7.02 -12.20 -12.79
CA GLY A 311 7.84 -11.03 -12.54
C GLY A 311 7.85 -10.58 -11.10
N VAL A 312 8.70 -9.59 -10.87
CA VAL A 312 8.89 -8.93 -9.59
C VAL A 312 8.89 -7.43 -9.81
N VAL A 313 8.13 -6.73 -8.98
CA VAL A 313 8.07 -5.27 -8.98
C VAL A 313 8.69 -4.75 -7.70
N PHE A 314 9.69 -3.90 -7.86
CA PHE A 314 10.27 -3.08 -6.82
C PHE A 314 9.64 -1.68 -6.86
N SER A 315 9.34 -1.11 -5.71
CA SER A 315 8.68 0.19 -5.58
C SER A 315 9.43 1.08 -4.60
N THR A 316 9.50 2.37 -4.90
CA THR A 316 10.02 3.37 -3.96
C THR A 316 9.03 3.61 -2.81
N PRO A 317 9.46 4.26 -1.70
CA PRO A 317 8.52 4.85 -0.76
C PRO A 317 7.47 5.70 -1.49
N SER A 318 6.22 5.61 -1.06
CA SER A 318 5.13 6.39 -1.64
C SER A 318 5.12 7.82 -1.12
N PHE A 319 4.74 8.77 -1.97
CA PHE A 319 4.34 10.10 -1.56
C PHE A 319 2.85 10.30 -1.86
N SER A 320 2.15 11.02 -0.99
CA SER A 320 0.70 11.21 -1.10
C SER A 320 0.37 12.49 -1.87
N ILE A 321 -0.53 12.38 -2.85
CA ILE A 321 -1.19 13.50 -3.51
C ILE A 321 -2.69 13.38 -3.23
N LYS A 322 -3.22 14.22 -2.33
CA LYS A 322 -4.59 14.08 -1.81
C LYS A 322 -4.80 12.66 -1.24
N ASP A 323 -5.79 11.93 -1.73
CA ASP A 323 -6.13 10.56 -1.30
C ASP A 323 -5.36 9.47 -2.08
N ALA A 324 -4.53 9.87 -3.07
CA ALA A 324 -3.75 8.95 -3.89
C ALA A 324 -2.33 8.79 -3.35
N LYS A 325 -1.83 7.55 -3.27
CA LYS A 325 -0.41 7.27 -3.07
C LYS A 325 0.27 7.11 -4.41
N VAL A 326 1.40 7.76 -4.62
CA VAL A 326 2.20 7.65 -5.84
C VAL A 326 3.56 7.03 -5.51
N GLN A 327 3.99 6.05 -6.31
CA GLN A 327 5.28 5.37 -6.20
C GLN A 327 5.95 5.29 -7.55
N PHE A 328 7.29 5.33 -7.58
CA PHE A 328 8.05 4.91 -8.74
C PHE A 328 8.26 3.39 -8.66
N VAL A 329 8.15 2.71 -9.80
CA VAL A 329 8.27 1.27 -9.88
C VAL A 329 9.31 0.83 -10.89
N GLN A 330 10.02 -0.24 -10.54
CA GLN A 330 10.90 -0.99 -11.42
C GLN A 330 10.39 -2.44 -11.45
N ASP A 331 9.90 -2.88 -12.60
CA ASP A 331 9.40 -4.23 -12.85
C ASP A 331 10.45 -5.01 -13.66
N ILE A 332 10.64 -6.27 -13.30
CA ILE A 332 11.40 -7.24 -14.08
C ILE A 332 10.42 -8.35 -14.44
N SER A 333 10.08 -8.42 -15.72
CA SER A 333 9.09 -9.34 -16.27
C SER A 333 9.74 -10.33 -17.20
N TYR A 334 9.35 -11.60 -17.08
CA TYR A 334 9.68 -12.63 -18.04
C TYR A 334 8.40 -13.25 -18.60
N SER A 335 8.25 -13.21 -19.92
CA SER A 335 7.16 -13.89 -20.64
C SER A 335 7.72 -15.06 -21.43
N VAL A 336 7.11 -16.23 -21.30
CA VAL A 336 7.54 -17.42 -22.04
C VAL A 336 7.12 -17.31 -23.51
N PHE A 337 8.05 -17.58 -24.43
CA PHE A 337 7.80 -17.67 -25.87
C PHE A 337 8.37 -18.97 -26.41
N ASN A 338 7.70 -19.56 -27.40
CA ASN A 338 8.14 -20.79 -28.07
C ASN A 338 8.32 -20.53 -29.58
N ASN A 339 9.07 -21.43 -30.23
CA ASN A 339 9.08 -21.51 -31.69
C ASN A 339 7.68 -21.85 -32.24
N THR A 340 7.47 -21.66 -33.54
CA THR A 340 6.20 -21.93 -34.23
C THR A 340 5.80 -23.40 -34.24
N ASP A 341 6.76 -24.30 -34.07
CA ASP A 341 6.59 -25.75 -33.90
C ASP A 341 6.34 -26.15 -32.42
N ASN A 342 6.17 -25.16 -31.52
CA ASN A 342 6.09 -25.30 -30.06
C ASN A 342 7.38 -25.80 -29.37
N ALA A 343 8.51 -25.88 -30.07
CA ALA A 343 9.79 -26.15 -29.43
C ALA A 343 10.23 -24.95 -28.56
N ALA A 344 10.97 -25.23 -27.48
CA ALA A 344 11.55 -24.18 -26.66
C ALA A 344 12.58 -23.35 -27.46
N LEU A 345 12.60 -22.03 -27.22
CA LEU A 345 13.65 -21.16 -27.74
C LEU A 345 14.99 -21.48 -27.07
N ASN A 346 16.11 -21.23 -27.76
CA ASN A 346 17.41 -21.32 -27.10
C ASN A 346 17.54 -20.24 -26.00
N PHE A 347 18.48 -20.39 -25.07
CA PHE A 347 18.58 -19.49 -23.91
C PHE A 347 18.64 -18.00 -24.30
N LEU A 348 19.44 -17.64 -25.31
CA LEU A 348 19.63 -16.25 -25.71
C LEU A 348 18.40 -15.70 -26.44
N GLU A 349 17.77 -16.50 -27.31
CA GLU A 349 16.49 -16.17 -27.95
C GLU A 349 15.39 -15.99 -26.89
N SER A 350 15.30 -16.89 -25.92
CA SER A 350 14.32 -16.86 -24.84
C SER A 350 14.51 -15.66 -23.92
N ALA A 351 15.75 -15.38 -23.51
CA ALA A 351 16.09 -14.19 -22.72
C ALA A 351 15.80 -12.91 -23.50
N SER A 352 16.20 -12.85 -24.77
CA SER A 352 15.96 -11.68 -25.62
C SER A 352 14.48 -11.47 -25.94
N ALA A 353 13.68 -12.52 -26.08
CA ALA A 353 12.25 -12.40 -26.36
C ALA A 353 11.45 -12.08 -25.10
N GLY A 354 11.72 -12.81 -24.02
CA GLY A 354 10.90 -12.86 -22.81
C GLY A 354 11.24 -11.85 -21.74
N LEU A 355 12.53 -11.50 -21.56
CA LEU A 355 12.96 -10.64 -20.45
C LEU A 355 12.81 -9.16 -20.83
N VAL A 356 11.96 -8.46 -20.08
CA VAL A 356 11.73 -7.02 -20.23
C VAL A 356 11.77 -6.35 -18.85
N MET A 357 12.51 -5.25 -18.77
CA MET A 357 12.51 -4.38 -17.60
C MET A 357 11.51 -3.25 -17.85
N PHE A 358 10.64 -2.95 -16.89
CA PHE A 358 9.76 -1.79 -16.98
C PHE A 358 10.06 -0.78 -15.88
N THR A 359 10.04 0.49 -16.23
CA THR A 359 10.15 1.60 -15.28
C THR A 359 8.89 2.46 -15.41
N GLY A 360 8.29 2.84 -14.29
CA GLY A 360 7.00 3.51 -14.35
C GLY A 360 6.55 4.14 -13.04
N ILE A 361 5.28 4.51 -13.02
CA ILE A 361 4.60 5.12 -11.89
C ILE A 361 3.42 4.23 -11.51
N ARG A 362 3.30 3.96 -10.21
CA ARG A 362 2.12 3.34 -9.59
C ARG A 362 1.35 4.40 -8.83
N VAL A 363 0.05 4.45 -9.07
CA VAL A 363 -0.90 5.21 -8.29
C VAL A 363 -1.79 4.22 -7.55
N SER A 364 -1.86 4.32 -6.23
CA SER A 364 -2.68 3.48 -5.37
C SER A 364 -3.79 4.30 -4.70
N LEU A 365 -5.01 3.77 -4.76
CA LEU A 365 -6.21 4.37 -4.19
C LEU A 365 -6.96 3.29 -3.37
N PRO A 366 -7.43 3.59 -2.15
CA PRO A 366 -8.31 2.69 -1.44
C PRO A 366 -9.66 2.62 -2.16
N LEU A 367 -10.32 1.45 -2.16
CA LEU A 367 -11.62 1.29 -2.83
C LEU A 367 -12.69 2.23 -2.24
N SER A 368 -12.54 2.65 -0.98
CA SER A 368 -13.36 3.68 -0.36
C SER A 368 -13.42 5.01 -1.14
N THR A 369 -12.43 5.33 -1.97
CA THR A 369 -12.43 6.54 -2.81
C THR A 369 -13.43 6.46 -3.97
N PHE A 370 -13.79 5.25 -4.42
CA PHE A 370 -14.67 5.02 -5.58
C PHE A 370 -16.14 4.78 -5.21
N VAL A 371 -16.43 4.54 -3.93
CA VAL A 371 -17.76 4.15 -3.44
C VAL A 371 -18.48 5.30 -2.72
N ARG A 372 -17.97 6.54 -2.87
CA ARG A 372 -18.54 7.76 -2.27
C ARG A 372 -19.65 8.39 -3.09
#